data_AF-A0A3M1NKY6-F1
#
_entry.id   AF-A0A3M1NKY6-F1
#
_cell.length_a   1.000
_cell.length_b   1.000
_cell.length_c   1.000
_cell.angle_alpha   90.00
_cell.angle_beta   90.00
_cell.angle_gamma   90.00
#
_symmetry.space_group_name_H-M   'P 1'
#
loop_
_entity.id
_entity.type
_entity.pdbx_description
1 polymer ?
#
loop_
_entity_poly.entity_id
_entity_poly.type
_entity_poly.pdbx_seq_one_letter_code
_entity_poly.pdbx_strand_id
1 'polypeptide(L)'
;MEIIQSLKKFGLSEKEGSVYLSCLELGETTATNISIKSNLPRTLVYDILERLINLGLVSYNIKANKKHFIAAEPKELLRILKEKEEAIKEILPNLEELQKLKGVKRPKVEIYEGKEGMKTAMNNILRSKIKEFRVYGSSRSSLEIIPAFMDEWHKQRIKQKIQMKVLYNNTKSAREKVKEKPESLKYARYKFMPIKLESPTAIVVYSNKVALQSWTKKPFTVMIEDEEMAKNQMRYFEELWKIAEL
;
A
#
# COMPACT_ATOMS: atom_id res chain seq x y z
N MET A 1 16.36 -7.88 -33.52
CA MET A 1 15.39 -7.15 -32.68
C MET A 1 15.48 -7.53 -31.20
N GLU A 2 15.67 -8.80 -30.83
CA GLU A 2 15.66 -9.25 -29.43
C GLU A 2 16.89 -8.82 -28.60
N ILE A 3 18.09 -8.80 -29.20
CA ILE A 3 19.35 -8.45 -28.50
C ILE A 3 19.34 -6.97 -28.07
N ILE A 4 18.99 -6.06 -28.97
CA ILE A 4 18.90 -4.62 -28.66
C ILE A 4 17.87 -4.35 -27.57
N GLN A 5 16.72 -5.05 -27.58
CA GLN A 5 15.74 -4.92 -26.50
C GLN A 5 16.30 -5.37 -25.15
N SER A 6 17.10 -6.44 -25.13
CA SER A 6 17.76 -6.93 -23.91
C SER A 6 18.83 -5.94 -23.40
N LEU A 7 19.62 -5.35 -24.31
CA LEU A 7 20.57 -4.29 -23.96
C LEU A 7 19.87 -3.02 -23.45
N LYS A 8 18.68 -2.70 -23.97
CA LYS A 8 17.83 -1.61 -23.43
C LYS A 8 17.36 -1.91 -22.01
N LYS A 9 17.00 -3.16 -21.71
CA LYS A 9 16.67 -3.58 -20.33
C LYS A 9 17.86 -3.50 -19.37
N PHE A 10 19.07 -3.73 -19.86
CA PHE A 10 20.30 -3.49 -19.09
C PHE A 10 20.53 -2.00 -18.79
N GLY A 11 20.01 -1.10 -19.64
CA GLY A 11 20.11 0.35 -19.46
C GLY A 11 20.88 1.08 -20.56
N LEU A 12 21.20 0.42 -21.66
CA LEU A 12 21.76 1.08 -22.85
C LEU A 12 20.66 1.75 -23.68
N SER A 13 20.98 2.87 -24.31
CA SER A 13 20.13 3.39 -25.39
C SER A 13 20.20 2.48 -26.63
N GLU A 14 19.27 2.64 -27.56
CA GLU A 14 19.26 1.87 -28.80
C GLU A 14 20.52 2.10 -29.65
N LYS A 15 21.00 3.34 -29.67
CA LYS A 15 22.25 3.72 -30.35
C LYS A 15 23.48 3.17 -29.64
N GLU A 16 23.52 3.21 -28.31
CA GLU A 16 24.57 2.56 -27.51
C GLU A 16 24.63 1.06 -27.77
N GLY A 17 23.47 0.39 -27.82
CA GLY A 17 23.38 -1.02 -28.17
C GLY A 17 23.95 -1.31 -29.55
N SER A 18 23.63 -0.49 -30.55
CA SER A 18 24.17 -0.62 -31.92
C SER A 18 25.69 -0.47 -31.98
N VAL A 19 26.25 0.52 -31.26
CA VAL A 19 27.70 0.74 -31.18
C VAL A 19 28.41 -0.41 -30.46
N TYR A 20 27.86 -0.86 -29.32
CA TYR A 20 28.40 -2.00 -28.57
C TYR A 20 28.42 -3.28 -29.42
N LEU A 21 27.32 -3.60 -30.12
CA LEU A 21 27.26 -4.75 -31.03
C LEU A 21 28.26 -4.60 -32.19
N SER A 22 28.40 -3.39 -32.74
CA SER A 22 29.40 -3.13 -33.79
C SER A 22 30.83 -3.40 -33.30
N CYS A 23 31.14 -3.06 -32.04
CA CYS A 23 32.44 -3.37 -31.44
C CYS A 23 32.65 -4.87 -31.22
N LEU A 24 31.61 -5.60 -30.81
CA LEU A 24 31.67 -7.06 -30.68
C LEU A 24 31.88 -7.77 -32.02
N GLU A 25 31.19 -7.32 -33.07
CA GLU A 25 31.28 -7.93 -34.41
C GLU A 25 32.60 -7.62 -35.12
N LEU A 26 33.12 -6.40 -34.96
CA LEU A 26 34.36 -5.98 -35.63
C LEU A 26 35.62 -6.38 -34.85
N GLY A 27 35.49 -6.73 -33.57
CA GLY A 27 36.62 -6.89 -32.67
C GLY A 27 37.38 -5.59 -32.46
N GLU A 28 38.71 -5.69 -32.34
CA GLU A 28 39.57 -4.51 -32.13
C GLU A 28 39.60 -3.62 -33.38
N THR A 29 39.07 -2.40 -33.29
CA THR A 29 38.85 -1.56 -34.48
C THR A 29 38.84 -0.07 -34.17
N THR A 30 38.74 0.80 -35.18
CA THR A 30 38.71 2.26 -34.99
C THR A 30 37.27 2.78 -34.91
N ALA A 31 37.09 3.96 -34.30
CA ALA A 31 35.79 4.67 -34.28
C ALA A 31 35.22 4.91 -35.70
N THR A 32 36.08 4.99 -36.71
CA THR A 32 35.66 5.08 -38.12
C THR A 32 34.88 3.85 -38.57
N ASN A 33 35.43 2.66 -38.32
CA ASN A 33 34.82 1.41 -38.74
C ASN A 33 33.52 1.17 -37.97
N ILE A 34 33.52 1.52 -36.68
CA ILE A 34 32.33 1.46 -35.82
C ILE A 34 31.24 2.41 -36.35
N SER A 35 31.59 3.63 -36.75
CA SER A 35 30.65 4.60 -37.34
C SER A 35 30.00 4.09 -38.62
N ILE A 36 30.79 3.50 -39.52
CA ILE A 36 30.30 2.89 -40.76
C ILE A 36 29.36 1.72 -40.44
N LYS A 37 29.78 0.82 -39.54
CA LYS A 37 29.02 -0.39 -39.19
C LYS A 37 27.72 -0.10 -38.45
N SER A 38 27.75 0.82 -37.51
CA SER A 38 26.57 1.23 -36.72
C SER A 38 25.64 2.19 -37.45
N ASN A 39 26.07 2.71 -38.61
CA ASN A 39 25.38 3.76 -39.38
C ASN A 39 25.09 5.01 -38.53
N LEU A 40 26.08 5.45 -37.76
CA LEU A 40 25.99 6.63 -36.89
C LEU A 40 27.11 7.63 -37.19
N PRO A 41 26.87 8.95 -37.05
CA PRO A 41 27.91 9.96 -37.23
C PRO A 41 29.09 9.75 -36.29
N ARG A 42 30.32 9.96 -36.77
CA ARG A 42 31.55 9.74 -35.97
C ARG A 42 31.56 10.50 -34.65
N THR A 43 31.07 11.73 -34.61
CA THR A 43 30.99 12.54 -33.40
C THR A 43 30.18 11.82 -32.32
N LEU A 44 28.98 11.36 -32.66
CA LEU A 44 28.13 10.60 -31.75
C LEU A 44 28.75 9.26 -31.32
N VAL A 45 29.49 8.60 -32.21
CA VAL A 45 30.18 7.34 -31.87
C VAL A 45 31.25 7.58 -30.80
N TYR A 46 31.99 8.68 -30.84
CA TYR A 46 32.96 8.99 -29.79
C TYR A 46 32.28 9.20 -28.42
N ASP A 47 31.19 9.97 -28.38
CA ASP A 47 30.43 10.20 -27.13
C ASP A 47 29.88 8.89 -26.56
N ILE A 48 29.36 8.01 -27.43
CA ILE A 48 28.85 6.70 -27.03
C ILE A 48 29.98 5.78 -26.55
N LEU A 49 31.13 5.75 -27.26
CA LEU A 49 32.27 4.94 -26.85
C LEU A 49 32.81 5.38 -25.49
N GLU A 50 32.87 6.68 -25.22
CA GLU A 50 33.26 7.20 -23.90
C GLU A 50 32.31 6.73 -22.80
N ARG A 51 30.99 6.81 -23.04
CA ARG A 51 30.00 6.28 -22.11
C ARG A 51 30.13 4.76 -21.90
N LEU A 52 30.35 3.99 -22.97
CA LEU A 52 30.54 2.55 -22.88
C LEU A 52 31.85 2.17 -22.15
N ILE A 53 32.89 3.00 -22.28
CA ILE A 53 34.13 2.87 -21.49
C ILE A 53 33.87 3.11 -20.01
N ASN A 54 33.14 4.17 -19.66
CA ASN A 54 32.79 4.46 -18.27
C ASN A 54 31.90 3.38 -17.64
N LEU A 55 31.13 2.65 -18.45
CA LEU A 55 30.37 1.48 -18.02
C LEU A 55 31.21 0.19 -17.93
N GLY A 56 32.44 0.19 -18.43
CA GLY A 56 33.30 -1.01 -18.50
C GLY A 56 32.96 -1.96 -19.65
N LEU A 57 32.13 -1.56 -20.61
CA LEU A 57 31.70 -2.40 -21.73
C LEU A 57 32.60 -2.31 -22.97
N VAL A 58 33.43 -1.27 -23.05
CA VAL A 58 34.42 -1.06 -24.11
C VAL A 58 35.72 -0.60 -23.46
N SER A 59 36.86 -0.99 -24.03
CA SER A 59 38.16 -0.42 -23.70
C SER A 59 38.84 0.05 -24.99
N TYR A 60 39.97 0.76 -24.87
CA TYR A 60 40.77 1.11 -26.03
C TYR A 60 42.26 0.96 -25.74
N ASN A 61 43.03 0.72 -26.79
CA ASN A 61 44.47 0.87 -26.80
C ASN A 61 44.89 1.90 -27.88
N ILE A 62 46.14 2.32 -27.86
CA ILE A 62 46.69 3.24 -28.86
C ILE A 62 47.64 2.46 -29.76
N LYS A 63 47.33 2.40 -31.06
CA LYS A 63 48.18 1.81 -32.10
C LYS A 63 48.41 2.84 -33.20
N ALA A 64 49.67 3.06 -33.57
CA ALA A 64 50.06 4.04 -34.60
C ALA A 64 49.38 5.43 -34.43
N ASN A 65 49.42 5.98 -33.20
CA ASN A 65 48.79 7.25 -32.81
C ASN A 65 47.26 7.33 -33.02
N LYS A 66 46.57 6.18 -33.06
CA LYS A 66 45.10 6.11 -33.16
C LYS A 66 44.53 5.22 -32.06
N LYS A 67 43.36 5.61 -31.53
CA LYS A 67 42.61 4.77 -30.58
C LYS A 67 41.94 3.62 -31.33
N HIS A 68 42.23 2.40 -30.89
CA HIS A 68 41.52 1.20 -31.29
C HIS A 68 40.69 0.71 -30.11
N PHE A 69 39.39 0.55 -30.33
CA PHE A 69 38.39 0.18 -29.36
C PHE A 69 38.09 -1.30 -29.47
N ILE A 70 37.83 -1.94 -28.33
CA ILE A 70 37.47 -3.35 -28.23
C ILE A 70 36.36 -3.51 -27.18
N ALA A 71 35.31 -4.25 -27.52
CA ALA A 71 34.26 -4.59 -26.58
C ALA A 71 34.78 -5.55 -25.51
N ALA A 72 34.32 -5.38 -24.28
CA ALA A 72 34.51 -6.37 -23.23
C ALA A 72 33.74 -7.67 -23.56
N GLU A 73 34.10 -8.77 -22.89
CA GLU A 73 33.36 -10.02 -23.05
C GLU A 73 31.88 -9.84 -22.62
N PRO A 74 30.90 -10.44 -23.31
CA PRO A 74 29.48 -10.27 -22.97
C PRO A 74 29.11 -10.61 -21.51
N LYS A 75 29.88 -11.49 -20.85
CA LYS A 75 29.71 -11.83 -19.42
C LYS A 75 29.88 -10.63 -18.49
N GLU A 76 30.55 -9.57 -18.96
CA GLU A 76 30.77 -8.33 -18.22
C GLU A 76 29.46 -7.60 -17.90
N LEU A 77 28.44 -7.72 -18.76
CA LEU A 77 27.10 -7.20 -18.49
C LEU A 77 26.54 -7.79 -17.18
N LEU A 78 26.73 -9.09 -16.93
CA LEU A 78 26.27 -9.74 -15.71
C LEU A 78 27.07 -9.26 -14.49
N ARG A 79 28.39 -9.07 -14.64
CA ARG A 79 29.26 -8.56 -13.58
C ARG A 79 28.81 -7.16 -13.13
N ILE A 80 28.57 -6.26 -14.07
CA ILE A 80 28.11 -4.89 -13.79
C ILE A 80 26.74 -4.88 -13.10
N LEU A 81 25.80 -5.75 -13.51
CA LEU A 81 24.50 -5.85 -12.83
C LEU A 81 24.64 -6.31 -11.39
N LYS A 82 25.52 -7.29 -11.14
CA LYS A 82 25.78 -7.79 -9.79
C LYS A 82 26.39 -6.73 -8.88
N GLU A 83 27.37 -5.96 -9.38
CA GLU A 83 27.95 -4.84 -8.62
C GLU A 83 26.91 -3.77 -8.27
N LYS A 84 26.04 -3.41 -9.23
CA LYS A 84 24.93 -2.48 -8.97
C LYS A 84 23.96 -3.02 -7.93
N GLU A 85 23.61 -4.31 -8.01
CA GLU A 85 22.73 -4.96 -7.04
C GLU A 85 23.34 -4.95 -5.63
N GLU A 86 24.62 -5.27 -5.50
CA GLU A 86 25.36 -5.26 -4.23
C GLU A 86 25.42 -3.85 -3.63
N ALA A 87 25.75 -2.84 -4.44
CA ALA A 87 25.77 -1.44 -4.00
C ALA A 87 24.39 -0.95 -3.50
N ILE A 88 23.31 -1.36 -4.17
CA ILE A 88 21.94 -1.04 -3.72
C ILE A 88 21.60 -1.79 -2.43
N LYS A 89 21.96 -3.07 -2.31
CA LYS A 89 21.73 -3.86 -1.09
C LYS A 89 22.43 -3.25 0.13
N GLU A 90 23.61 -2.67 -0.05
CA GLU A 90 24.35 -2.00 1.03
C GLU A 90 23.63 -0.76 1.56
N ILE A 91 23.07 0.07 0.67
CA ILE A 91 22.36 1.31 1.08
C ILE A 91 20.89 1.10 1.42
N LEU A 92 20.29 -0.04 1.03
CA LEU A 92 18.85 -0.29 1.18
C LEU A 92 18.35 -0.14 2.63
N PRO A 93 19.03 -0.67 3.67
CA PRO A 93 18.61 -0.48 5.05
C PRO A 93 18.56 1.00 5.45
N ASN A 94 19.54 1.80 5.02
CA ASN A 94 19.60 3.24 5.30
C ASN A 94 18.46 3.98 4.58
N LEU A 95 18.13 3.59 3.36
CA LEU A 95 16.99 4.16 2.61
C LEU A 95 15.64 3.82 3.29
N GLU A 96 15.48 2.59 3.77
CA GLU A 96 14.29 2.19 4.55
C GLU A 96 14.20 2.93 5.88
N GLU A 97 15.34 3.19 6.53
CA GLU A 97 15.40 3.98 7.75
C GLU A 97 15.03 5.45 7.47
N LEU A 98 15.56 6.06 6.41
CA LEU A 98 15.18 7.41 5.98
C LEU A 98 13.68 7.52 5.67
N GLN A 99 13.07 6.47 5.13
CA GLN A 99 11.62 6.41 4.92
C GLN A 99 10.85 6.40 6.26
N LYS A 100 11.36 5.71 7.28
CA LYS A 100 10.78 5.68 8.63
C LYS A 100 10.98 7.00 9.38
N LEU A 101 12.14 7.64 9.21
CA LEU A 101 12.51 8.89 9.88
C LEU A 101 11.71 10.11 9.38
N LYS A 102 11.18 10.09 8.14
CA LYS A 102 10.25 11.11 7.63
C LYS A 102 8.80 10.96 8.13
N GLY A 103 8.63 10.82 9.44
CA GLY A 103 7.83 11.76 10.25
C GLY A 103 6.38 12.08 9.88
N VAL A 104 5.71 11.30 9.03
CA VAL A 104 4.25 11.23 9.02
C VAL A 104 3.92 9.76 9.04
N LYS A 105 3.51 9.23 10.21
CA LYS A 105 2.65 8.05 10.23
C LYS A 105 1.41 8.45 9.44
N ARG A 106 1.44 8.26 8.11
CA ARG A 106 0.27 8.52 7.30
C ARG A 106 -0.80 7.56 7.82
N PRO A 107 -2.00 8.05 8.16
CA PRO A 107 -3.08 7.17 8.56
C PRO A 107 -3.20 6.09 7.49
N LYS A 108 -3.14 4.81 7.89
CA LYS A 108 -3.41 3.74 6.93
C LYS A 108 -4.92 3.75 6.71
N VAL A 109 -5.34 4.07 5.49
CA VAL A 109 -6.75 4.12 5.11
C VAL A 109 -7.07 2.96 4.17
N GLU A 110 -8.05 2.15 4.54
CA GLU A 110 -8.56 1.04 3.72
C GLU A 110 -10.06 1.22 3.48
N ILE A 111 -10.52 0.97 2.26
CA ILE A 111 -11.95 0.98 1.91
C ILE A 111 -12.40 -0.45 1.67
N TYR A 112 -13.46 -0.85 2.35
CA TYR A 112 -14.08 -2.16 2.23
C TYR A 112 -15.48 -1.99 1.64
N GLU A 113 -15.69 -2.41 0.39
CA GLU A 113 -16.94 -2.21 -0.34
C GLU A 113 -17.84 -3.45 -0.37
N GLY A 114 -19.14 -3.21 -0.41
CA GLY A 114 -20.15 -4.26 -0.50
C GLY A 114 -20.27 -5.11 0.77
N LYS A 115 -21.17 -6.10 0.73
CA LYS A 115 -21.47 -6.94 1.90
C LYS A 115 -20.25 -7.70 2.40
N GLU A 116 -19.44 -8.28 1.51
CA GLU A 116 -18.23 -9.01 1.89
C GLU A 116 -17.14 -8.08 2.46
N GLY A 117 -17.03 -6.85 1.94
CA GLY A 117 -16.18 -5.82 2.54
C GLY A 117 -16.59 -5.51 3.97
N MET A 118 -17.87 -5.29 4.23
CA MET A 118 -18.39 -5.06 5.59
C MET A 118 -18.05 -6.22 6.53
N LYS A 119 -18.28 -7.46 6.10
CA LYS A 119 -17.94 -8.66 6.89
C LYS A 119 -16.45 -8.71 7.23
N THR A 120 -15.60 -8.38 6.27
CA THR A 120 -14.14 -8.34 6.44
C THR A 120 -13.73 -7.29 7.48
N ALA A 121 -14.29 -6.08 7.37
CA ALA A 121 -14.05 -5.00 8.33
C ALA A 121 -14.54 -5.36 9.73
N MET A 122 -15.72 -5.98 9.87
CA MET A 122 -16.26 -6.43 11.14
C MET A 122 -15.44 -7.56 11.77
N ASN A 123 -14.99 -8.53 10.97
CA ASN A 123 -14.10 -9.59 11.46
C ASN A 123 -12.72 -9.07 11.88
N ASN A 124 -12.29 -7.89 11.41
CA ASN A 124 -11.09 -7.23 11.90
C ASN A 124 -11.16 -6.97 13.42
N ILE A 125 -12.32 -6.58 13.93
CA ILE A 125 -12.54 -6.30 15.36
C ILE A 125 -12.32 -7.58 16.18
N LEU A 126 -12.91 -8.71 15.76
CA LEU A 126 -12.74 -10.00 16.45
C LEU A 126 -11.29 -10.49 16.40
N ARG A 127 -10.59 -10.30 15.27
CA ARG A 127 -9.18 -10.68 15.12
C ARG A 127 -8.22 -9.79 15.92
N SER A 128 -8.64 -8.58 16.28
CA SER A 128 -7.79 -7.61 16.99
C SER A 128 -7.58 -7.96 18.47
N LYS A 129 -8.23 -9.01 19.00
CA LYS A 129 -8.07 -9.49 20.40
C LYS A 129 -8.28 -8.38 21.46
N ILE A 130 -9.10 -7.38 21.13
CA ILE A 130 -9.46 -6.29 22.03
C ILE A 130 -10.42 -6.76 23.13
N LYS A 131 -10.48 -6.03 24.25
CA LYS A 131 -11.44 -6.30 25.33
C LYS A 131 -12.74 -5.50 25.20
N GLU A 132 -12.68 -4.33 24.57
CA GLU A 132 -13.82 -3.43 24.40
C GLU A 132 -13.72 -2.67 23.08
N PHE A 133 -14.86 -2.38 22.46
CA PHE A 133 -14.99 -1.38 21.39
C PHE A 133 -16.23 -0.51 21.59
N ARG A 134 -16.23 0.63 20.93
CA ARG A 134 -17.29 1.65 21.00
C ARG A 134 -17.95 1.82 19.64
N VAL A 135 -19.25 2.05 19.63
CA VAL A 135 -20.04 2.31 18.42
C VAL A 135 -20.97 3.48 18.67
N TYR A 136 -21.05 4.46 17.78
CA TYR A 136 -22.07 5.52 17.85
C TYR A 136 -22.60 5.89 16.47
N GLY A 137 -23.83 6.40 16.40
CA GLY A 137 -24.56 6.59 15.14
C GLY A 137 -25.31 5.36 14.65
N SER A 138 -25.29 4.25 15.40
CA SER A 138 -25.89 3.00 14.93
C SER A 138 -27.42 3.09 14.88
N SER A 139 -28.00 2.98 13.67
CA SER A 139 -29.43 2.79 13.41
C SER A 139 -29.88 1.33 13.55
N ARG A 140 -28.98 0.40 13.89
CA ARG A 140 -29.16 -1.06 13.75
C ARG A 140 -29.44 -1.55 12.31
N SER A 141 -29.24 -0.72 11.29
CA SER A 141 -29.42 -1.11 9.87
C SER A 141 -28.53 -2.28 9.42
N SER A 142 -27.44 -2.56 10.13
CA SER A 142 -26.60 -3.75 9.87
C SER A 142 -27.38 -5.07 9.99
N LEU A 143 -28.37 -5.14 10.89
CA LEU A 143 -29.23 -6.31 11.09
C LEU A 143 -30.20 -6.51 9.92
N GLU A 144 -30.45 -5.48 9.12
CA GLU A 144 -31.34 -5.56 7.95
C GLU A 144 -30.56 -5.94 6.69
N ILE A 145 -29.29 -5.54 6.58
CA ILE A 145 -28.48 -5.72 5.36
C ILE A 145 -27.77 -7.09 5.31
N ILE A 146 -27.26 -7.56 6.46
CA ILE A 146 -26.53 -8.84 6.59
C ILE A 146 -26.92 -9.60 7.89
N PRO A 147 -28.22 -9.90 8.12
CA PRO A 147 -28.74 -10.47 9.37
C PRO A 147 -28.00 -11.73 9.85
N ALA A 148 -27.92 -12.75 9.00
CA ALA A 148 -27.31 -14.03 9.36
C ALA A 148 -25.83 -13.90 9.75
N PHE A 149 -25.09 -12.99 9.12
CA PHE A 149 -23.71 -12.71 9.49
C PHE A 149 -23.64 -11.99 10.84
N MET A 150 -24.49 -11.00 11.08
CA MET A 150 -24.48 -10.25 12.35
C MET A 150 -24.78 -11.14 13.54
N ASP A 151 -25.72 -12.08 13.39
CA ASP A 151 -26.05 -13.06 14.43
C ASP A 151 -24.84 -13.92 14.79
N GLU A 152 -24.18 -14.48 13.77
CA GLU A 152 -22.99 -15.31 13.97
C GLU A 152 -21.81 -14.49 14.51
N TRP A 153 -21.61 -13.28 14.01
CA TRP A 153 -20.56 -12.39 14.47
C TRP A 153 -20.73 -12.01 15.95
N HIS A 154 -21.97 -11.73 16.39
CA HIS A 154 -22.25 -11.45 17.79
C HIS A 154 -22.05 -12.69 18.68
N LYS A 155 -22.40 -13.90 18.22
CA LYS A 155 -22.08 -15.14 18.95
C LYS A 155 -20.58 -15.27 19.19
N GLN A 156 -19.76 -15.01 18.18
CA GLN A 156 -18.29 -15.05 18.31
C GLN A 156 -17.76 -13.95 19.25
N ARG A 157 -18.27 -12.72 19.14
CA ARG A 157 -17.95 -11.62 20.07
C ARG A 157 -18.23 -12.00 21.52
N ILE A 158 -19.41 -12.60 21.77
CA ILE A 158 -19.86 -13.02 23.10
C ILE A 158 -18.99 -14.16 23.63
N LYS A 159 -18.64 -15.15 22.78
CA LYS A 159 -17.72 -16.23 23.14
C LYS A 159 -16.35 -15.70 23.57
N GLN A 160 -15.87 -14.65 22.90
CA GLN A 160 -14.63 -13.97 23.26
C GLN A 160 -14.79 -12.95 24.41
N LYS A 161 -16.01 -12.78 24.95
CA LYS A 161 -16.35 -11.83 26.02
C LYS A 161 -15.93 -10.38 25.72
N ILE A 162 -15.90 -9.99 24.44
CA ILE A 162 -15.54 -8.64 24.03
C ILE A 162 -16.69 -7.70 24.39
N GLN A 163 -16.43 -6.69 25.23
CA GLN A 163 -17.43 -5.70 25.62
C GLN A 163 -17.74 -4.74 24.47
N MET A 164 -19.01 -4.35 24.37
CA MET A 164 -19.47 -3.38 23.39
C MET A 164 -20.15 -2.22 24.12
N LYS A 165 -19.71 -0.98 23.87
CA LYS A 165 -20.47 0.20 24.26
C LYS A 165 -21.09 0.83 23.02
N VAL A 166 -22.41 0.97 22.99
CA VAL A 166 -23.13 1.45 21.80
C VAL A 166 -24.06 2.61 22.11
N LEU A 167 -23.90 3.70 21.35
CA LEU A 167 -24.86 4.80 21.28
C LEU A 167 -25.73 4.60 20.05
N TYR A 168 -26.97 4.19 20.28
CA TYR A 168 -27.97 4.03 19.24
C TYR A 168 -28.58 5.38 18.85
N ASN A 169 -29.02 5.50 17.59
CA ASN A 169 -29.91 6.59 17.20
C ASN A 169 -31.18 6.51 18.07
N ASN A 170 -31.66 7.66 18.57
CA ASN A 170 -32.82 7.74 19.44
C ASN A 170 -34.14 7.64 18.64
N THR A 171 -34.35 6.50 17.98
CA THR A 171 -35.56 6.20 17.19
C THR A 171 -36.45 5.21 17.92
N LYS A 172 -37.75 5.23 17.61
CA LYS A 172 -38.74 4.28 18.17
C LYS A 172 -38.33 2.82 17.91
N SER A 173 -37.95 2.50 16.67
CA SER A 173 -37.51 1.17 16.26
C SER A 173 -36.26 0.70 17.03
N ALA A 174 -35.26 1.56 17.22
CA ALA A 174 -34.09 1.21 18.01
C ALA A 174 -34.44 0.92 19.48
N ARG A 175 -35.33 1.72 20.07
CA ARG A 175 -35.83 1.52 21.44
C ARG A 175 -36.64 0.23 21.61
N GLU A 176 -37.47 -0.12 20.64
CA GLU A 176 -38.24 -1.37 20.66
C GLU A 176 -37.31 -2.59 20.55
N LYS A 177 -36.38 -2.59 19.59
CA LYS A 177 -35.43 -3.69 19.37
C LYS A 177 -34.53 -3.97 20.58
N VAL A 178 -34.19 -2.98 21.42
CA VAL A 178 -33.41 -3.24 22.65
C VAL A 178 -34.28 -3.78 23.79
N LYS A 179 -35.58 -3.44 23.83
CA LYS A 179 -36.52 -3.96 24.85
C LYS A 179 -36.74 -5.46 24.71
N GLU A 180 -36.60 -5.99 23.50
CA GLU A 180 -36.60 -7.44 23.22
C GLU A 180 -35.42 -8.18 23.86
N LYS A 181 -34.42 -7.45 24.38
CA LYS A 181 -33.20 -8.01 25.02
C LYS A 181 -32.54 -9.12 24.18
N PRO A 182 -32.22 -8.87 22.90
CA PRO A 182 -31.62 -9.90 22.06
C PRO A 182 -30.27 -10.36 22.63
N GLU A 183 -29.92 -11.62 22.43
CA GLU A 183 -28.65 -12.22 22.91
C GLU A 183 -27.42 -11.39 22.44
N SER A 184 -27.52 -10.71 21.30
CA SER A 184 -26.49 -9.79 20.79
C SER A 184 -26.10 -8.67 21.77
N LEU A 185 -26.94 -8.32 22.75
CA LEU A 185 -26.67 -7.35 23.81
C LEU A 185 -25.92 -7.92 25.03
N LYS A 186 -25.66 -9.22 25.08
CA LYS A 186 -24.86 -9.81 26.16
C LYS A 186 -23.44 -9.23 26.15
N TYR A 187 -22.92 -8.77 27.29
CA TYR A 187 -21.70 -7.96 27.35
C TYR A 187 -21.75 -6.66 26.53
N ALA A 188 -22.94 -6.09 26.32
CA ALA A 188 -23.10 -4.77 25.74
C ALA A 188 -23.65 -3.80 26.79
N ARG A 189 -23.16 -2.56 26.76
CA ARG A 189 -23.80 -1.40 27.39
C ARG A 189 -24.32 -0.52 26.28
N TYR A 190 -25.55 -0.05 26.40
CA TYR A 190 -26.13 0.82 25.40
C TYR A 190 -26.80 2.04 26.03
N LYS A 191 -26.87 3.10 25.24
CA LYS A 191 -27.61 4.34 25.50
C LYS A 191 -28.14 4.89 24.18
N PHE A 192 -29.04 5.87 24.24
CA PHE A 192 -29.59 6.56 23.08
C PHE A 192 -28.98 7.95 22.95
N MET A 193 -28.60 8.31 21.72
CA MET A 193 -27.99 9.60 21.46
C MET A 193 -28.92 10.76 21.89
N PRO A 194 -28.35 11.84 22.45
CA PRO A 194 -29.10 13.01 22.92
C PRO A 194 -29.72 13.82 21.77
N ILE A 195 -29.22 13.65 20.54
CA ILE A 195 -29.66 14.37 19.35
C ILE A 195 -30.44 13.41 18.44
N LYS A 196 -31.55 13.88 17.85
CA LYS A 196 -32.32 13.17 16.82
C LYS A 196 -31.58 13.17 15.46
N LEU A 197 -30.34 12.71 15.45
CA LEU A 197 -29.58 12.45 14.24
C LEU A 197 -29.85 11.01 13.82
N GLU A 198 -30.77 10.82 12.89
CA GLU A 198 -30.91 9.54 12.20
C GLU A 198 -29.90 9.50 11.06
N SER A 199 -28.94 8.59 11.16
CA SER A 199 -27.94 8.35 10.12
C SER A 199 -27.88 6.85 9.82
N PRO A 200 -27.78 6.44 8.53
CA PRO A 200 -27.44 5.07 8.16
C PRO A 200 -25.95 4.77 8.39
N THR A 201 -25.18 5.71 8.93
CA THR A 201 -23.75 5.55 9.20
C THR A 201 -23.48 5.29 10.67
N ALA A 202 -22.50 4.45 10.96
CA ALA A 202 -22.01 4.21 12.31
C ALA A 202 -20.50 4.43 12.35
N ILE A 203 -20.01 4.95 13.47
CA ILE A 203 -18.58 5.04 13.75
C ILE A 203 -18.25 3.96 14.77
N VAL A 204 -17.26 3.13 14.46
CA VAL A 204 -16.73 2.11 15.36
C VAL A 204 -15.29 2.48 15.74
N VAL A 205 -14.99 2.52 17.03
CA VAL A 205 -13.66 2.86 17.55
C VAL A 205 -13.12 1.72 18.39
N TYR A 206 -11.92 1.25 18.05
CA TYR A 206 -11.23 0.16 18.75
C TYR A 206 -9.73 0.23 18.51
N SER A 207 -8.91 -0.11 19.52
CA SER A 207 -7.44 0.01 19.42
C SER A 207 -7.03 1.41 18.91
N ASN A 208 -6.14 1.48 17.93
CA ASN A 208 -5.74 2.64 17.14
C ASN A 208 -6.57 2.82 15.85
N LYS A 209 -7.80 2.28 15.78
CA LYS A 209 -8.61 2.26 14.55
C LYS A 209 -9.97 2.93 14.72
N VAL A 210 -10.38 3.60 13.65
CA VAL A 210 -11.71 4.18 13.47
C VAL A 210 -12.30 3.62 12.17
N ALA A 211 -13.47 2.99 12.26
CA ALA A 211 -14.21 2.50 11.11
C ALA A 211 -15.47 3.36 10.91
N LEU A 212 -15.54 4.07 9.78
CA LEU A 212 -16.74 4.76 9.33
C LEU A 212 -17.55 3.80 8.46
N GLN A 213 -18.65 3.30 8.98
CA GLN A 213 -19.50 2.31 8.32
C GLN A 213 -20.72 2.99 7.73
N SER A 214 -20.99 2.77 6.45
CA SER A 214 -22.24 3.19 5.79
C SER A 214 -23.10 1.96 5.51
N TRP A 215 -24.26 1.89 6.16
CA TRP A 215 -25.22 0.79 6.05
C TRP A 215 -26.37 1.18 5.13
N THR A 216 -26.06 1.46 3.86
CA THR A 216 -27.04 1.73 2.79
C THR A 216 -27.16 0.55 1.83
N LYS A 217 -27.95 0.68 0.75
CA LYS A 217 -28.07 -0.35 -0.31
C LYS A 217 -26.71 -0.77 -0.91
N LYS A 218 -25.74 0.15 -0.94
CA LYS A 218 -24.35 -0.09 -1.33
C LYS A 218 -23.46 0.13 -0.11
N PRO A 219 -23.35 -0.86 0.80
CA PRO A 219 -22.67 -0.65 2.06
C PRO A 219 -21.16 -0.59 1.86
N PHE A 220 -20.47 0.18 2.69
CA PHE A 220 -19.01 0.24 2.70
C PHE A 220 -18.47 0.65 4.07
N THR A 221 -17.19 0.35 4.33
CA THR A 221 -16.46 0.82 5.50
C THR A 221 -15.18 1.53 5.08
N VAL A 222 -14.96 2.73 5.61
CA VAL A 222 -13.64 3.38 5.58
C VAL A 222 -12.96 3.10 6.92
N MET A 223 -11.88 2.33 6.88
CA MET A 223 -11.05 2.01 8.05
C MET A 223 -9.85 2.94 8.07
N ILE A 224 -9.68 3.67 9.17
CA ILE A 224 -8.55 4.57 9.41
C ILE A 224 -7.77 4.00 10.59
N GLU A 225 -6.52 3.64 10.38
CA GLU A 225 -5.60 3.25 11.44
C GLU A 225 -4.68 4.42 11.76
N ASP A 226 -5.01 5.11 12.85
CA ASP A 226 -4.30 6.26 13.39
C ASP A 226 -4.62 6.44 14.88
N GLU A 227 -3.57 6.56 15.69
CA GLU A 227 -3.69 6.59 17.14
C GLU A 227 -4.35 7.89 17.65
N GLU A 228 -4.01 9.03 17.06
CA GLU A 228 -4.56 10.33 17.48
C GLU A 228 -6.03 10.45 17.12
N MET A 229 -6.41 10.02 15.91
CA MET A 229 -7.79 9.96 15.47
C MET A 229 -8.62 9.01 16.34
N ALA A 230 -8.11 7.82 16.66
CA ALA A 230 -8.82 6.88 17.53
C ALA A 230 -9.02 7.46 18.94
N LYS A 231 -7.99 8.09 19.53
CA LYS A 231 -8.10 8.79 20.81
C LYS A 231 -9.11 9.94 20.76
N ASN A 232 -9.13 10.69 19.65
CA ASN A 232 -10.07 11.79 19.46
C ASN A 232 -11.53 11.30 19.39
N GLN A 233 -11.82 10.30 18.56
CA GLN A 233 -13.16 9.73 18.46
C GLN A 233 -13.60 9.04 19.75
N MET A 234 -12.66 8.45 20.51
CA MET A 234 -12.95 7.92 21.83
C MET A 234 -13.38 9.03 22.80
N ARG A 235 -12.71 10.19 22.80
CA ARG A 235 -13.14 11.35 23.61
C ARG A 235 -14.54 11.84 23.23
N TYR A 236 -14.84 11.99 21.93
CA TYR A 236 -16.19 12.34 21.48
C TYR A 236 -17.24 11.34 21.95
N PHE A 237 -16.95 10.03 21.85
CA PHE A 237 -17.84 9.01 22.34
C PHE A 237 -18.13 9.16 23.84
N GLU A 238 -17.10 9.37 24.67
CA GLU A 238 -17.29 9.48 26.13
C GLU A 238 -18.09 10.74 26.50
N GLU A 239 -17.89 11.86 25.82
CA GLU A 239 -18.71 13.07 26.04
C GLU A 239 -20.18 12.84 25.66
N LEU A 240 -20.43 12.23 24.49
CA LEU A 240 -21.78 11.85 24.08
C LEU A 240 -22.40 10.84 25.06
N TRP A 241 -21.60 9.92 25.59
CA TRP A 241 -22.05 8.90 26.54
C TRP A 241 -22.53 9.50 27.86
N LYS A 242 -21.91 10.58 28.34
CA LYS A 242 -22.30 11.28 29.59
C LYS A 242 -23.70 11.88 29.48
N ILE A 243 -24.00 12.53 28.35
CA ILE A 243 -25.28 13.23 28.12
C ILE A 243 -26.36 12.33 27.48
N ALA A 244 -26.01 11.12 27.08
CA ALA A 244 -26.94 10.16 26.48
C ALA A 244 -27.87 9.52 27.53
N GLU A 245 -29.09 9.24 27.09
CA GLU A 245 -30.19 8.67 27.88
C GLU A 245 -30.22 7.13 27.80
N LEU A 246 -30.94 6.50 28.72
CA LEU A 246 -31.22 5.06 28.70
C LEU A 246 -32.38 4.69 27.77
#